data_AF-A0A355A165-F1
#
_entry.id   AF-A0A355A165-F1
#
_cell.length_a   1.000
_cell.length_b   1.000
_cell.length_c   1.000
_cell.angle_alpha   90.00
_cell.angle_beta   90.00
_cell.angle_gamma   90.00
#
_symmetry.space_group_name_H-M   'P 1'
#
loop_
_entity.id
_entity.type
_entity.pdbx_description
1 polymer ?
#
loop_
_entity_poly.entity_id
_entity_poly.type
_entity_poly.pdbx_seq_one_letter_code
_entity_poly.pdbx_strand_id
1 'polypeptide(L)' 'MLLFLFTMVVSFFYTPYDVNQMRSEERLLPPGGRYRLGTDNFGRDILSRIMKGTQTA' A
#
# COMPACT_ATOMS: atom_id res chain seq x y z
N MET A 1 9.96 10.88 -11.72
CA MET A 1 10.11 11.90 -10.66
C MET A 1 8.78 12.54 -10.29
N LEU A 2 8.07 13.19 -11.22
CA LEU A 2 6.77 13.84 -10.95
C LEU A 2 5.70 12.89 -10.40
N LEU A 3 5.63 11.65 -10.91
CA LEU A 3 4.70 10.63 -10.40
C LEU A 3 4.93 10.37 -8.91
N PHE A 4 6.17 10.14 -8.48
CA PHE A 4 6.50 9.88 -7.07
C PHE A 4 6.15 11.05 -6.16
N LEU A 5 6.40 12.29 -6.61
CA LEU A 5 6.03 13.50 -5.86
C LEU A 5 4.50 13.59 -5.71
N PHE A 6 3.76 13.31 -6.78
CA PHE A 6 2.30 13.26 -6.71
C PHE A 6 1.82 12.17 -5.73
N THR A 7 2.36 10.96 -5.82
CA THR A 7 2.01 9.86 -4.91
C THR A 7 2.35 10.20 -3.46
N MET A 8 3.48 10.86 -3.21
CA MET A 8 3.89 11.35 -1.90
C MET A 8 2.85 12.31 -1.32
N VAL A 9 2.48 13.36 -2.06
CA VAL A 9 1.47 14.33 -1.61
C VAL A 9 0.13 13.64 -1.33
N VAL A 10 -0.33 12.78 -2.25
CA VAL A 10 -1.58 12.03 -2.07
C VAL A 10 -1.52 11.13 -0.82
N SER A 11 -0.38 10.47 -0.57
CA SER A 11 -0.23 9.54 0.56
C SER A 11 -0.38 10.19 1.94
N PHE A 12 -0.18 11.51 2.05
CA PHE A 12 -0.42 12.23 3.31
C PHE A 12 -1.91 12.33 3.66
N PHE A 13 -2.77 12.33 2.65
CA PHE A 13 -4.21 12.48 2.83
C PHE A 13 -4.96 11.15 2.68
N TYR A 14 -4.42 10.21 1.90
CA TYR A 14 -5.13 8.98 1.56
C TYR A 14 -4.19 7.81 1.28
N THR A 15 -4.52 6.66 1.88
CA THR A 15 -4.10 5.34 1.43
C THR A 15 -5.33 4.44 1.32
N PRO A 16 -5.41 3.51 0.34
CA PRO A 16 -6.55 2.62 0.17
C PRO A 16 -6.88 1.77 1.40
N TYR A 17 -5.85 1.34 2.12
CA TYR A 17 -5.95 0.53 3.33
C TYR A 17 -5.00 1.06 4.41
N ASP A 18 -5.24 0.65 5.65
CA ASP A 18 -4.31 0.89 6.75
C ASP A 18 -2.99 0.14 6.47
N VAL A 19 -1.89 0.89 6.50
CA VAL A 19 -0.55 0.43 6.13
C VAL A 19 0.06 -0.56 7.12
N ASN A 20 -0.43 -0.59 8.36
CA ASN A 20 0.07 -1.42 9.44
C ASN A 20 -0.90 -2.54 9.83
N GLN A 21 -2.15 -2.49 9.36
CA GLN A 21 -3.15 -3.51 9.67
C GLN A 21 -2.75 -4.86 9.08
N MET A 22 -2.43 -5.81 9.95
CA MET A 22 -2.11 -7.19 9.57
C MET A 22 -3.38 -8.02 9.44
N ARG A 23 -3.45 -8.84 8.38
CA ARG A 23 -4.59 -9.72 8.10
C ARG A 23 -4.06 -11.09 7.69
N SER A 24 -3.88 -11.96 8.68
CA SER A 24 -3.23 -13.26 8.47
C SER A 24 -3.95 -14.16 7.46
N GLU A 25 -5.26 -14.00 7.29
CA GLU A 25 -6.08 -14.72 6.31
C GLU A 25 -5.86 -14.24 4.87
N GLU A 26 -5.41 -13.00 4.70
CA GLU A 26 -5.23 -12.34 3.41
C GLU A 26 -3.72 -12.24 3.05
N ARG A 27 -2.89 -13.19 3.50
CA ARG A 27 -1.44 -13.22 3.20
C ARG A 27 -1.18 -13.66 1.76
N LEU A 28 -0.17 -13.04 1.13
CA LEU A 28 0.32 -13.42 -0.20
C LEU A 28 -0.77 -13.48 -1.28
N LEU A 29 -1.77 -12.60 -1.17
CA LEU A 29 -2.78 -12.48 -2.20
C LEU A 29 -2.16 -11.90 -3.48
N PRO A 30 -2.50 -12.44 -4.66
CA PRO A 30 -2.02 -11.90 -5.91
C PRO A 30 -2.57 -10.49 -6.16
N PRO A 31 -1.93 -9.69 -7.03
CA PRO A 31 -2.48 -8.42 -7.46
C PRO A 31 -3.87 -8.56 -8.07
N GLY A 32 -4.83 -7.74 -7.60
CA GLY A 32 -6.19 -7.70 -8.12
C GLY A 32 -7.27 -7.74 -7.02
N GLY A 33 -8.54 -7.76 -7.43
CA GLY A 33 -9.68 -7.81 -6.51
C GLY A 33 -9.67 -6.66 -5.51
N ARG A 34 -9.62 -6.99 -4.21
CA ARG A 34 -9.55 -6.01 -3.10
C ARG A 34 -8.20 -5.29 -3.05
N TYR A 35 -7.09 -5.98 -3.33
CA TYR A 35 -5.74 -5.44 -3.20
C TYR A 35 -5.10 -5.25 -4.56
N ARG A 36 -5.08 -4.01 -5.06
CA ARG A 36 -4.65 -3.71 -6.43
C ARG A 36 -3.23 -4.19 -6.74
N LEU A 37 -2.33 -4.18 -5.75
CA LEU A 37 -0.96 -4.72 -5.87
C LEU A 37 -0.73 -5.99 -5.03
N GLY A 38 -1.79 -6.59 -4.47
CA GLY A 38 -1.70 -7.75 -3.61
C GLY A 38 -1.27 -7.42 -2.19
N THR A 39 -0.94 -8.46 -1.42
CA THR A 39 -0.56 -8.34 -0.01
C THR A 39 0.78 -9.01 0.29
N ASP A 40 1.42 -8.58 1.38
CA ASP A 40 2.67 -9.17 1.85
C ASP A 40 2.46 -10.42 2.73
N ASN A 41 3.56 -10.96 3.28
CA ASN A 41 3.55 -12.12 4.19
C ASN A 41 2.75 -11.92 5.48
N PHE A 42 2.38 -10.67 5.81
CA PHE A 42 1.54 -10.33 6.96
C PHE A 42 0.12 -9.95 6.55
N GLY A 43 -0.19 -10.03 5.25
CA GLY A 43 -1.50 -9.67 4.68
C GLY A 43 -1.75 -8.16 4.60
N ARG A 44 -0.69 -7.35 4.63
CA ARG A 44 -0.81 -5.89 4.48
C ARG A 44 -0.86 -5.51 3.02
N ASP A 45 -1.66 -4.51 2.67
CA ASP A 45 -1.78 -4.00 1.31
C ASP A 45 -0.47 -3.39 0.80
N ILE A 46 0.06 -3.92 -0.29
CA ILE A 46 1.34 -3.49 -0.85
C ILE A 46 1.25 -2.05 -1.39
N LEU A 47 0.13 -1.67 -2.01
CA LEU A 47 -0.05 -0.34 -2.60
C LEU A 47 0.01 0.75 -1.53
N SER A 48 -0.74 0.59 -0.44
CA SER A 48 -0.76 1.52 0.68
C SER A 48 0.63 1.65 1.33
N ARG A 49 1.37 0.54 1.44
CA ARG A 49 2.74 0.55 1.97
C ARG A 49 3.72 1.29 1.06
N ILE A 50 3.62 1.12 -0.26
CA ILE A 50 4.42 1.89 -1.22
C ILE A 50 4.10 3.38 -1.10
N MET A 51 2.81 3.75 -1.09
CA MET A 51 2.38 5.15 -0.94
C MET A 51 2.97 5.76 0.35
N LYS A 52 2.88 5.07 1.48
CA LYS A 52 3.48 5.54 2.73
C LYS A 52 5.01 5.64 2.66
N GLY A 53 5.67 4.69 2.00
CA GLY A 53 7.11 4.71 1.77
C GLY A 53 7.59 5.94 1.00
N THR A 54 6.77 6.51 0.11
CA THR A 54 7.13 7.73 -0.62
C THR A 54 7.27 8.98 0.28
N GLN A 55 6.82 8.94 1.54
CA GLN A 55 6.98 10.05 2.49
C GLN A 55 8.39 10.11 3.10
N THR A 56 9.18 9.04 2.98
CA THR A 56 10.53 8.92 3.55
C THR A 56 11.58 8.65 2.48
N ALA A 57 11.17 8.68 1.20
CA ALA A 57 12.02 8.41 0.05
C ALA A 57 12.86 9.62 -0.36
#